data_AF-A0A9D7NAF3-F1
#
_entry.id   AF-A0A9D7NAF3-F1
#
_cell.length_a   1.000
_cell.length_b   1.000
_cell.length_c   1.000
_cell.angle_alpha   90.00
_cell.angle_beta   90.00
_cell.angle_gamma   90.00
#
_symmetry.space_group_name_H-M   'P 1'
#
loop_
_entity.id
_entity.type
_entity.pdbx_description
1 polymer ?
#
loop_
_entity_poly.entity_id
_entity_poly.type
_entity_poly.pdbx_seq_one_letter_code
_entity_poly.pdbx_strand_id
1 'polypeptide(L)' 'MKHLIILVVSALCSINAQAQKALPEDVTKSIQARIEYGYSPSIVVGIIDKDGPQYSVWHQNHCGRAGE' A
#
# COMPACT_ATOMS: atom_id res chain seq x y z
N MET A 1 28.80 2.18 28.75
CA MET A 1 28.63 1.22 27.64
C MET A 1 27.28 0.51 27.65
N LYS A 2 26.79 0.03 28.81
CA LYS A 2 25.50 -0.69 28.94
C LYS A 2 24.27 0.10 28.45
N HIS A 3 24.21 1.41 28.69
CA HIS A 3 23.13 2.28 28.20
C HIS A 3 23.18 2.53 26.68
N LEU A 4 24.36 2.43 26.08
CA LEU A 4 24.57 2.66 24.64
C LEU A 4 23.97 1.51 23.81
N ILE A 5 24.09 0.28 24.32
CA ILE A 5 23.50 -0.92 23.72
C ILE A 5 21.96 -0.84 23.74
N ILE A 6 21.36 -0.36 24.84
CA ILE A 6 19.90 -0.22 24.97
C ILE A 6 19.37 0.81 23.96
N LEU A 7 20.07 1.92 23.79
CA LEU A 7 19.71 2.98 22.83
C LEU A 7 19.75 2.48 21.38
N VAL A 8 20.79 1.73 21.01
CA VAL A 8 20.92 1.13 19.67
C VAL A 8 19.81 0.10 19.41
N VAL A 9 19.49 -0.76 20.39
CA VAL A 9 18.41 -1.76 20.25
C VAL A 9 17.05 -1.09 20.10
N SER A 10 16.76 -0.02 20.85
CA SER A 10 15.49 0.72 20.71
C SER A 10 15.32 1.41 19.36
N ALA A 11 16.41 1.90 18.76
CA ALA A 11 16.38 2.55 17.44
C ALA A 11 16.11 1.53 16.31
N LEU A 12 16.69 0.32 16.42
CA LEU A 12 16.52 -0.75 15.42
C LEU A 12 15.09 -1.32 15.38
N CYS A 13 14.32 -1.23 16.47
CA CYS A 13 12.93 -1.70 16.50
C CYS A 13 11.95 -0.79 15.75
N SER A 14 12.31 0.45 15.42
CA SER A 14 11.40 1.41 14.76
C SER A 14 11.31 1.24 13.23
N ILE A 15 12.18 0.44 12.63
CA ILE A 15 12.36 0.39 11.16
C ILE A 15 11.45 -0.64 10.47
N ASN A 16 10.91 -1.61 11.22
CA ASN A 16 10.12 -2.73 10.67
C ASN A 16 8.61 -2.45 10.58
N ALA A 17 8.16 -1.22 10.80
CA ALA A 17 6.74 -0.87 10.78
C ALA A 17 6.24 -0.39 9.42
N GLN A 18 6.92 -0.67 8.31
CA GLN A 18 6.40 -0.36 6.98
C GLN A 18 5.28 -1.35 6.62
N ALA A 19 4.04 -0.96 6.94
CA ALA A 19 2.83 -1.54 6.36
C ALA A 19 2.93 -1.58 4.83
N GLN A 20 2.38 -2.64 4.23
CA GLN A 20 2.31 -2.77 2.78
C GLN A 20 1.24 -1.81 2.27
N LYS A 21 1.60 -0.53 2.12
CA LYS A 21 0.70 0.53 1.64
C LYS A 21 0.33 0.40 0.17
N ALA A 22 1.11 -0.35 -0.61
CA ALA A 22 0.94 -0.47 -2.05
C ALA A 22 0.69 -1.93 -2.47
N LEU A 23 -0.16 -2.09 -3.47
CA LEU A 23 -0.35 -3.38 -4.13
C LEU A 23 0.94 -3.77 -4.86
N PRO A 24 1.24 -5.07 -4.97
CA PRO A 24 2.26 -5.56 -5.88
C PRO A 24 2.06 -5.02 -7.30
N GLU A 25 3.16 -4.83 -8.03
CA GLU A 25 3.13 -4.20 -9.36
C GLU A 25 2.31 -5.02 -10.37
N ASP A 26 2.40 -6.34 -10.30
CA ASP A 26 1.64 -7.28 -11.13
C ASP A 26 0.13 -7.20 -10.86
N VAL A 27 -0.27 -7.07 -9.59
CA VAL A 27 -1.68 -6.89 -9.20
C VAL A 27 -2.20 -5.56 -9.74
N THR A 28 -1.40 -4.49 -9.60
CA THR A 28 -1.75 -3.15 -10.12
C THR A 28 -1.94 -3.19 -11.63
N LYS A 29 -1.03 -3.81 -12.39
CA LYS A 29 -1.14 -3.99 -13.84
C LYS A 29 -2.38 -4.77 -14.24
N SER A 30 -2.72 -5.84 -13.50
CA SER A 30 -3.92 -6.63 -13.76
C SER A 30 -5.21 -5.82 -13.57
N ILE A 31 -5.30 -5.03 -12.50
CA ILE A 31 -6.43 -4.15 -12.22
C ILE A 31 -6.56 -3.09 -13.32
N GLN A 32 -5.45 -2.44 -13.67
CA GLN A 32 -5.44 -1.42 -14.72
C GLN A 32 -5.89 -1.99 -16.07
N ALA A 33 -5.39 -3.16 -16.47
CA ALA A 33 -5.82 -3.83 -17.70
C ALA A 33 -7.34 -4.12 -17.70
N ARG A 34 -7.91 -4.54 -16.56
CA ARG A 34 -9.36 -4.80 -16.45
C ARG A 34 -10.21 -3.54 -16.64
N ILE A 35 -9.73 -2.40 -16.15
CA ILE A 35 -10.36 -1.09 -16.37
C ILE A 35 -10.20 -0.65 -17.83
N GLU A 36 -8.99 -0.73 -18.38
CA GLU A 36 -8.67 -0.29 -19.75
C GLU A 36 -9.43 -1.08 -20.82
N TYR A 37 -9.52 -2.40 -20.68
CA TYR A 37 -10.27 -3.27 -21.58
C TYR A 37 -11.79 -3.22 -21.37
N GLY A 38 -12.27 -2.41 -20.42
CA GLY A 38 -13.71 -2.25 -20.15
C GLY A 38 -14.38 -3.48 -19.53
N TYR A 39 -13.60 -4.45 -19.03
CA TYR A 39 -14.16 -5.61 -18.30
C TYR A 39 -14.80 -5.19 -16.97
N SER A 40 -14.37 -4.06 -16.41
CA SER A 40 -14.93 -3.51 -15.18
C SER A 40 -14.93 -1.98 -15.26
N PRO A 41 -16.07 -1.30 -15.00
CA PRO A 41 -16.11 0.16 -15.02
C PRO A 41 -15.35 0.79 -13.84
N SER A 42 -15.31 0.08 -12.70
CA SER A 42 -14.50 0.44 -11.54
C SER A 42 -14.15 -0.79 -10.69
N ILE A 43 -13.09 -0.70 -9.90
CA ILE A 43 -12.61 -1.72 -8.96
C ILE A 43 -12.23 -1.03 -7.64
N VAL A 44 -12.73 -1.54 -6.51
CA VAL A 44 -12.31 -1.11 -5.17
C VAL A 44 -11.40 -2.17 -4.57
N VAL A 45 -10.29 -1.76 -3.98
CA VAL A 45 -9.32 -2.64 -3.34
C VAL A 45 -9.17 -2.27 -1.87
N GLY A 46 -9.32 -3.26 -0.99
CA GLY A 46 -9.02 -3.15 0.43
C GLY A 46 -7.74 -3.90 0.78
N ILE A 47 -6.77 -3.22 1.39
CA ILE A 47 -5.58 -3.83 1.99
C ILE A 47 -5.79 -3.81 3.51
N ILE A 48 -5.77 -4.99 4.14
CA ILE A 48 -5.88 -5.13 5.59
C ILE A 48 -4.54 -5.60 6.12
N ASP A 49 -3.88 -4.75 6.90
CA ASP A 49 -2.64 -5.11 7.59
C ASP A 49 -2.65 -4.65 9.06
N LYS A 50 -1.48 -4.69 9.70
CA LYS A 50 -1.31 -4.30 11.11
C LYS A 50 -1.74 -2.86 11.43
N ASP A 51 -1.76 -1.97 10.45
CA ASP A 51 -2.12 -0.55 10.62
C ASP A 51 -3.61 -0.31 10.33
N GLY A 52 -4.35 -1.36 9.98
CA GLY A 52 -5.80 -1.33 9.75
C GLY A 52 -6.17 -1.44 8.26
N PRO A 53 -7.47 -1.32 7.95
CA PRO A 53 -7.96 -1.39 6.59
C PRO A 53 -7.66 -0.08 5.82
N GLN A 54 -7.14 -0.22 4.60
CA GLN A 54 -6.90 0.86 3.65
C GLN A 54 -7.67 0.57 2.36
N TYR A 55 -8.39 1.54 1.80
CA TYR A 55 -9.23 1.35 0.61
C TYR A 55 -8.79 2.28 -0.53
N SER A 56 -8.71 1.73 -1.75
CA SER A 56 -8.38 2.46 -2.97
C SER A 56 -9.41 2.17 -4.07
N VAL A 57 -9.76 3.17 -4.88
CA VAL A 57 -10.72 3.04 -5.98
C VAL A 57 -10.00 3.25 -7.32
N TRP A 58 -10.29 2.38 -8.28
CA TRP A 58 -9.81 2.42 -9.66
C TRP A 58 -11.00 2.54 -10.59
N HIS A 59 -11.00 3.50 -11.53
CA HIS A 59 -12.07 3.65 -12.52
C HIS A 59 -11.52 4.23 -13.83
N GLN A 60 -12.33 4.16 -14.88
CA GLN A 60 -11.97 4.62 -16.22
C GLN A 60 -11.98 6.16 -16.32
N ASN A 61 -11.06 6.85 -15.62
CA ASN A 61 -10.68 8.24 -15.90
C ASN A 61 -9.21 8.41 -15.47
N HIS A 62 -8.36 8.75 -16.43
CA HIS A 62 -6.98 9.26 -16.34
C HIS A 62 -6.30 9.21 -14.95
N CYS A 63 -5.20 8.45 -14.87
CA CYS A 63 -4.11 8.58 -13.86
C CYS A 63 -4.37 9.67 -12.80
N GLY A 64 -4.99 9.31 -11.68
CA GLY A 64 -5.53 10.26 -10.71
C GLY A 64 -5.22 9.89 -9.28
N ARG A 65 -4.01 10.24 -8.83
CA ARG A 65 -3.64 10.76 -7.50
C ARG A 65 -4.32 10.10 -6.28
N ALA A 66 -3.65 9.11 -5.70
CA ALA A 66 -3.80 8.78 -4.28
C ALA A 66 -3.11 9.89 -3.46
N GLY A 67 -3.89 10.74 -2.80
CA GLY A 67 -3.38 11.79 -1.92
C GLY A 67 -4.32 12.98 -1.79
N GLU A 68 -5.42 12.78 -1.07
CA GLU A 68 -6.08 13.75 -0.18
C GLU A 68 -6.63 12.98 1.04
#